data_AF-A0A3C0G074-F1
#
_entry.id   AF-A0A3C0G074-F1
#
_cell.length_a   1.000
_cell.length_b   1.000
_cell.length_c   1.000
_cell.angle_alpha   90.00
_cell.angle_beta   90.00
_cell.angle_gamma   90.00
#
_symmetry.space_group_name_H-M   'P 1'
#
loop_
_entity.id
_entity.type
_entity.pdbx_description
1 polymer ?
#
loop_
_entity_poly.entity_id
_entity_poly.type
_entity_poly.pdbx_seq_one_letter_code
_entity_poly.pdbx_strand_id
1 'polypeptide(L)'
;NCLAEFEHTINLSEIDLLTVDDDNITNNNTCVVELPVSKKIVEIKLATSGDIKNITKQVELRKKHKLHVSETAELHKAMIISVDGNPDVNHISNFISQMLIKDSKHLKKKYEEFKPD
;
A
#
# COMPACT_ATOMS: atom_id res chain seq x y z
N ASN A 1 29.24 39.15 -5.77
CA ASN A 1 29.63 37.97 -4.97
C ASN A 1 28.55 37.70 -3.95
N CYS A 2 27.61 36.81 -4.27
CA CYS A 2 26.59 36.34 -3.34
C CYS A 2 26.79 34.83 -3.20
N LEU A 3 27.39 34.42 -2.09
CA LEU A 3 27.53 33.03 -1.65
C LEU A 3 27.01 33.01 -0.22
N ALA A 4 25.70 32.80 -0.07
CA ALA A 4 25.10 32.52 1.22
C ALA A 4 24.79 31.02 1.24
N GLU A 5 25.68 30.24 1.85
CA GLU A 5 25.46 28.83 2.10
C GLU A 5 24.52 28.72 3.31
N PHE A 6 23.32 28.19 3.10
CA PHE A 6 22.34 27.95 4.15
C PHE A 6 22.54 26.51 4.66
N GLU A 7 23.24 26.36 5.78
CA GLU A 7 23.36 25.08 6.47
C GLU A 7 22.05 24.79 7.24
N HIS A 8 21.26 23.86 6.73
CA HIS A 8 20.08 23.36 7.44
C HIS A 8 20.47 22.12 8.24
N THR A 9 20.67 22.27 9.55
CA THR A 9 20.89 21.13 10.45
C THR A 9 19.55 20.49 10.74
N ILE A 10 19.21 19.44 9.98
CA ILE A 10 18.02 18.62 10.25
C ILE A 10 18.37 17.75 11.46
N ASN A 11 17.79 18.08 12.63
CA ASN A 11 17.90 17.26 13.83
C ASN A 11 16.95 16.06 13.70
N LEU A 12 17.49 14.86 13.45
CA LEU A 12 16.73 13.61 13.35
C LEU A 12 16.18 13.11 14.70
N SER A 13 16.54 13.76 15.82
CA SER A 13 16.14 13.35 17.17
C SER A 13 14.71 13.74 17.56
N GLU A 14 14.04 14.59 16.79
CA GLU A 14 12.66 15.04 17.03
C GLU A 14 11.64 14.31 16.13
N ILE A 15 12.02 13.18 15.52
CA ILE A 15 11.07 12.35 14.80
C ILE A 15 10.20 11.64 15.84
N ASP A 16 8.93 12.04 15.92
CA ASP A 16 7.88 11.26 16.57
C ASP A 16 7.86 9.86 15.94
N LEU A 17 8.49 8.90 16.61
CA LEU A 17 8.42 7.49 16.25
C LEU A 17 6.97 7.05 16.46
N LEU A 18 6.19 7.05 15.38
CA LEU A 18 4.92 6.36 15.32
C LEU A 18 5.16 4.90 15.71
N THR A 19 4.77 4.54 16.93
CA THR A 19 4.72 3.15 17.39
C THR A 19 3.66 2.45 16.57
N VAL A 20 4.06 1.87 15.45
CA VAL A 20 3.21 0.97 14.67
C VAL A 20 3.03 -0.28 15.54
N ASP A 21 1.80 -0.64 15.88
CA ASP A 21 1.45 -1.87 16.62
C ASP A 21 2.18 -3.08 15.98
N ASP A 22 3.23 -3.55 16.66
CA ASP A 22 4.25 -4.49 16.18
C ASP A 22 3.69 -5.91 15.95
N ASP A 23 2.51 -6.23 16.51
CA ASP A 23 1.92 -7.58 16.48
C ASP A 23 1.57 -8.10 15.07
N ASN A 24 1.50 -7.23 14.07
CA ASN A 24 1.14 -7.61 12.70
C ASN A 24 2.23 -7.34 11.66
N ILE A 25 3.40 -6.87 12.07
CA ILE A 25 4.50 -6.55 11.15
C ILE A 25 5.44 -7.76 11.08
N THR A 26 5.48 -8.41 9.92
CA THR A 26 6.45 -9.47 9.66
C THR A 26 7.84 -8.85 9.48
N ASN A 27 8.90 -9.60 9.81
CA ASN A 27 10.33 -9.23 9.63
C ASN A 27 10.74 -8.73 8.23
N ASN A 28 9.82 -8.74 7.26
CA ASN A 28 10.06 -8.45 5.86
C ASN A 28 9.33 -7.17 5.38
N ASN A 29 9.00 -6.23 6.28
CA ASN A 29 8.20 -5.03 6.00
C ASN A 29 6.81 -5.35 5.39
N THR A 30 6.24 -6.49 5.77
CA THR A 30 4.87 -6.89 5.41
C THR A 30 3.99 -6.75 6.65
N CYS A 31 2.72 -6.41 6.43
CA CYS A 31 1.73 -6.27 7.48
C CYS A 31 0.58 -7.24 7.21
N VAL A 32 0.16 -7.97 8.23
CA VAL A 32 -0.99 -8.89 8.16
C VAL A 32 -2.23 -8.15 8.64
N VAL A 33 -3.26 -8.11 7.81
CA VAL A 33 -4.52 -7.40 8.08
C VAL A 33 -5.68 -8.37 7.96
N GLU A 34 -6.46 -8.51 9.03
CA GLU A 34 -7.73 -9.21 8.98
C GLU A 34 -8.84 -8.27 8.46
N LEU A 35 -9.57 -8.71 7.44
CA LEU A 35 -10.66 -7.93 6.88
C LEU A 35 -11.94 -8.05 7.72
N PRO A 36 -12.63 -6.92 8.02
CA PRO A 36 -13.72 -6.89 8.97
C PRO A 36 -14.98 -7.63 8.51
N VAL A 37 -15.25 -7.68 7.20
CA VAL A 37 -16.47 -8.33 6.67
C VAL A 37 -16.16 -9.73 6.15
N SER A 38 -15.12 -9.85 5.32
CA SER A 38 -14.74 -11.13 4.74
C SER A 38 -14.05 -12.08 5.74
N LYS A 39 -13.53 -11.56 6.87
CA LYS A 39 -12.71 -12.29 7.86
C LYS A 39 -11.51 -13.01 7.22
N LYS A 40 -11.06 -12.49 6.08
CA LYS A 40 -9.92 -13.02 5.34
C LYS A 40 -8.66 -12.35 5.87
N ILE A 41 -7.62 -13.15 6.03
CA ILE A 41 -6.30 -12.69 6.42
C ILE A 41 -5.57 -12.27 5.14
N VAL A 42 -5.17 -11.02 5.05
CA VAL A 42 -4.48 -10.47 3.88
C VAL A 42 -3.12 -9.97 4.31
N GLU A 43 -2.07 -10.44 3.64
CA GLU A 43 -0.73 -9.91 3.83
C GLU A 43 -0.47 -8.82 2.80
N ILE A 44 -0.09 -7.64 3.28
CA ILE A 44 0.25 -6.48 2.47
C ILE A 44 1.72 -6.09 2.65
N LYS A 45 2.36 -5.58 1.61
CA LYS A 45 3.66 -4.90 1.67
C LYS A 45 3.49 -3.41 1.43
N LEU A 46 4.46 -2.65 1.92
CA LEU A 46 4.60 -1.25 1.55
C LEU A 46 4.98 -1.13 0.06
N ALA A 47 4.14 -0.47 -0.73
CA ALA A 47 4.47 -0.16 -2.11
C ALA A 47 5.40 1.06 -2.14
N THR A 48 6.52 0.95 -2.87
CA THR A 48 7.46 2.05 -2.98
C THR A 48 6.93 3.16 -3.90
N SER A 49 7.47 4.38 -3.79
CA SER A 49 7.16 5.48 -4.70
C SER A 49 7.43 5.13 -6.18
N GLY A 50 8.34 4.18 -6.46
CA GLY A 50 8.61 3.67 -7.79
C GLY A 50 7.45 2.80 -8.31
N ASP A 51 6.96 1.88 -7.49
CA ASP A 51 5.81 1.03 -7.81
C ASP A 51 4.56 1.86 -8.05
N ILE A 52 4.29 2.84 -7.18
CA ILE A 52 3.14 3.74 -7.30
C ILE A 52 3.19 4.49 -8.63
N LYS A 53 4.34 5.04 -9.01
CA LYS A 53 4.52 5.71 -10.31
C LYS A 53 4.28 4.77 -11.49
N ASN A 54 4.74 3.52 -11.39
CA ASN A 54 4.53 2.54 -12.44
C ASN A 54 3.04 2.18 -12.59
N ILE A 55 2.34 1.98 -11.48
CA ILE A 55 0.89 1.70 -11.45
C ILE A 55 0.11 2.86 -12.04
N THR A 56 0.41 4.10 -11.64
CA THR A 56 -0.26 5.29 -12.19
C THR A 56 -0.09 5.36 -13.70
N LYS A 57 1.13 5.18 -14.22
CA LYS A 57 1.37 5.13 -15.67
C LYS A 57 0.56 4.03 -16.36
N GLN A 58 0.53 2.83 -15.78
CA GLN A 58 -0.23 1.71 -16.35
C GLN A 58 -1.73 1.99 -16.36
N VAL A 59 -2.26 2.60 -15.30
CA VAL A 59 -3.66 3.03 -15.24
C VAL A 59 -3.94 4.11 -16.28
N GLU A 60 -3.08 5.11 -16.44
CA GLU A 60 -3.24 6.17 -17.43
C GLU A 60 -3.25 5.62 -18.86
N LEU A 61 -2.34 4.67 -19.18
CA LEU A 61 -2.32 3.99 -20.46
C LEU A 61 -3.63 3.24 -20.71
N ARG A 62 -4.10 2.45 -19.73
CA ARG A 62 -5.36 1.71 -19.87
C ARG A 62 -6.59 2.63 -19.99
N LYS A 63 -6.60 3.76 -19.28
CA LYS A 63 -7.62 4.83 -19.44
C LYS A 63 -7.62 5.39 -20.86
N LYS A 64 -6.45 5.63 -21.46
CA LYS A 64 -6.33 6.05 -22.89
C LYS A 64 -6.91 5.02 -23.85
N HIS A 65 -6.77 3.73 -23.53
CA HIS A 65 -7.38 2.63 -24.28
C HIS A 65 -8.86 2.37 -23.96
N LYS A 66 -9.53 3.25 -23.18
CA LYS A 66 -10.93 3.11 -22.75
C LYS A 66 -11.24 1.81 -21.99
N LEU A 67 -10.23 1.20 -21.37
CA LEU A 67 -10.43 0.05 -20.51
C LEU A 67 -10.91 0.51 -19.13
N HIS A 68 -11.89 -0.20 -18.56
CA HIS A 68 -12.36 0.09 -17.22
C HIS A 68 -11.28 -0.33 -16.20
N VAL A 69 -10.68 0.66 -15.54
CA VAL A 69 -9.63 0.42 -14.54
C VAL A 69 -9.93 1.22 -13.29
N SER A 70 -9.91 0.53 -12.15
CA SER A 70 -9.99 1.14 -10.83
C SER A 70 -8.58 1.33 -10.27
N GLU A 71 -8.22 2.57 -9.98
CA GLU A 71 -6.92 2.93 -9.35
C GLU A 71 -6.75 2.22 -8.01
N THR A 72 -7.82 2.15 -7.22
CA THR A 72 -7.83 1.47 -5.92
C THR A 72 -7.56 -0.03 -6.08
N ALA A 73 -8.16 -0.68 -7.08
CA ALA A 73 -7.94 -2.10 -7.32
C ALA A 73 -6.50 -2.40 -7.78
N GLU A 74 -5.91 -1.57 -8.62
CA GLU A 74 -4.53 -1.74 -9.06
C GLU A 74 -3.52 -1.45 -7.93
N LEU A 75 -3.80 -0.46 -7.07
CA LEU A 75 -3.02 -0.25 -5.85
C LEU A 75 -3.07 -1.47 -4.93
N HIS A 76 -4.27 -2.03 -4.74
CA HIS A 76 -4.46 -3.22 -3.93
C HIS A 76 -3.69 -4.44 -4.48
N LYS A 77 -3.63 -4.60 -5.81
CA LYS A 77 -2.85 -5.67 -6.44
C LYS A 77 -1.35 -5.53 -6.19
N ALA A 78 -0.84 -4.31 -6.12
CA ALA A 78 0.58 -4.08 -5.91
C ALA A 78 0.99 -4.24 -4.44
N MET A 79 0.09 -3.91 -3.51
CA MET A 79 0.36 -4.02 -2.08
C MET A 79 0.08 -5.41 -1.53
N ILE A 80 -0.92 -6.16 -2.02
CA ILE A 80 -1.25 -7.49 -1.49
C ILE A 80 -0.24 -8.53 -1.98
N ILE A 81 0.36 -9.26 -1.05
CA ILE A 81 1.29 -10.38 -1.33
C ILE A 81 0.56 -11.71 -1.27
N SER A 82 -0.32 -11.89 -0.28
CA SER A 82 -1.06 -13.13 -0.09
C SER A 82 -2.44 -12.89 0.48
N VAL A 83 -3.39 -13.76 0.14
CA VAL A 83 -4.73 -13.79 0.70
C VAL A 83 -4.94 -15.19 1.27
N ASP A 84 -5.26 -15.29 2.57
CA ASP A 84 -5.48 -16.57 3.27
C ASP A 84 -4.27 -17.52 3.19
N GLY A 85 -3.05 -16.97 3.11
CA GLY A 85 -1.81 -17.73 2.91
C GLY A 85 -1.56 -18.18 1.47
N ASN A 86 -2.41 -17.79 0.52
CA ASN A 86 -2.23 -18.08 -0.91
C ASN A 86 -1.59 -16.87 -1.64
N PRO A 87 -0.34 -17.00 -2.12
CA PRO A 87 0.35 -15.94 -2.87
C PRO A 87 0.05 -15.95 -4.37
N ASP A 88 -0.89 -16.79 -4.84
CA ASP A 88 -1.22 -16.88 -6.26
C ASP A 88 -1.82 -15.57 -6.80
N VAL A 89 -1.22 -15.04 -7.88
CA VAL A 89 -1.60 -13.74 -8.46
C VAL A 89 -3.03 -13.76 -9.02
N ASN A 90 -3.49 -14.88 -9.57
CA ASN A 90 -4.86 -14.98 -10.08
C ASN A 90 -5.86 -15.02 -8.92
N HIS A 91 -5.53 -15.75 -7.84
CA HIS A 91 -6.31 -15.77 -6.62
C HIS A 91 -6.46 -14.36 -6.01
N ILE A 92 -5.36 -13.62 -5.90
CA ILE A 92 -5.34 -12.24 -5.39
C ILE A 92 -6.16 -11.32 -6.30
N SER A 93 -5.97 -11.41 -7.63
CA SER A 93 -6.73 -10.55 -8.55
C SER A 93 -8.22 -10.84 -8.51
N ASN A 94 -8.63 -12.11 -8.43
CA ASN A 94 -10.03 -12.49 -8.30
C ASN A 94 -10.61 -12.00 -6.96
N PHE A 95 -9.86 -12.13 -5.87
CA PHE A 95 -10.24 -11.63 -4.56
C PHE A 95 -10.50 -10.12 -4.59
N ILE A 96 -9.57 -9.34 -5.16
CA ILE A 96 -9.71 -7.87 -5.27
C ILE A 96 -10.92 -7.49 -6.12
N SER A 97 -11.19 -8.21 -7.21
CA SER A 97 -12.38 -7.98 -8.04
C SER A 97 -13.70 -8.28 -7.32
N GLN A 98 -13.69 -9.20 -6.37
CA GLN A 98 -14.87 -9.60 -5.58
C GLN A 98 -14.95 -8.89 -4.21
N MET A 99 -13.94 -8.10 -3.86
CA MET A 99 -13.79 -7.47 -2.56
C MET A 99 -14.92 -6.47 -2.29
N LEU A 100 -15.46 -6.51 -1.09
CA LEU A 100 -16.48 -5.55 -0.66
C LEU A 100 -15.86 -4.16 -0.45
N ILE A 101 -16.62 -3.12 -0.80
CA ILE A 101 -16.19 -1.72 -0.62
C ILE A 101 -15.79 -1.43 0.83
N LYS A 102 -16.48 -2.04 1.81
CA LYS A 102 -16.16 -1.89 3.24
C LYS A 102 -14.76 -2.43 3.56
N ASP A 103 -14.44 -3.63 3.09
CA ASP A 103 -13.12 -4.23 3.28
C ASP A 103 -12.05 -3.42 2.53
N SER A 104 -12.35 -2.96 1.31
CA SER A 104 -11.44 -2.11 0.53
C SER A 104 -11.07 -0.82 1.26
N LYS A 105 -12.03 -0.18 1.94
CA LYS A 105 -11.79 1.02 2.74
C LYS A 105 -10.96 0.73 3.99
N HIS A 106 -11.26 -0.39 4.66
CA HIS A 106 -10.51 -0.80 5.85
C HIS A 106 -9.04 -1.08 5.50
N LEU A 107 -8.81 -1.81 4.41
CA LEU A 107 -7.47 -2.14 3.94
C LEU A 107 -6.68 -0.88 3.57
N LYS A 108 -7.32 0.06 2.87
CA LYS A 108 -6.69 1.36 2.57
C LYS A 108 -6.31 2.12 3.84
N LYS A 109 -7.22 2.20 4.83
CA LYS A 109 -6.94 2.88 6.10
C LYS A 109 -5.73 2.25 6.81
N LYS A 110 -5.71 0.91 6.90
CA LYS A 110 -4.59 0.18 7.50
C LYS A 110 -3.28 0.39 6.75
N TYR A 111 -3.34 0.46 5.43
CA TYR A 111 -2.18 0.80 4.60
C TYR A 111 -1.68 2.24 4.84
N GLU A 112 -2.57 3.21 5.02
CA GLU A 112 -2.21 4.60 5.35
C GLU A 112 -1.62 4.71 6.76
N GLU A 113 -2.13 3.96 7.75
CA GLU A 113 -1.56 3.86 9.09
C GLU A 113 -0.17 3.21 9.08
N PHE A 114 0.06 2.26 8.17
CA PHE A 114 1.34 1.54 8.05
C PHE A 114 2.41 2.30 7.25
N LYS A 115 2.02 3.26 6.41
CA LYS A 115 2.96 4.08 5.63
C LYS A 115 3.40 5.29 6.48
N PRO A 116 4.63 5.33 7.03
CA PRO A 116 5.17 6.56 7.60
C PRO A 116 5.32 7.62 6.50
N ASP A 117 5.07 8.89 6.85
CA ASP A 117 5.16 10.03 5.92
C ASP A 117 6.61 10.45 5.67
#